data_AF-A0A6G8G3G3-F1
#
_entry.id   AF-A0A6G8G3G3-F1
#
_cell.length_a   1.000
_cell.length_b   1.000
_cell.length_c   1.000
_cell.angle_alpha   90.00
_cell.angle_beta   90.00
_cell.angle_gamma   90.00
#
_symmetry.space_group_name_H-M   'P 1'
#
loop_
_entity.id
_entity.type
_entity.pdbx_description
1 polymer ?
#
loop_
_entity_poly.entity_id
_entity_poly.type
_entity_poly.pdbx_seq_one_letter_code
_entity_poly.pdbx_strand_id
1 'polypeptide(L)' 'MTAREVEVLALVCEGLTDAGVAERLQISRRTAEHHVASILAKVGAGSRRELVGVGSRAPQDG' A
#
# COMPACT_ATOMS: atom_id res chain seq x y z
N MET A 1 -5.80 10.11 2.14
CA MET A 1 -4.44 9.63 1.83
C MET A 1 -3.66 10.73 1.12
N THR A 2 -2.33 10.74 1.24
CA THR A 2 -1.45 11.63 0.47
C THR A 2 -1.11 11.01 -0.90
N ALA A 3 -0.59 11.81 -1.84
CA ALA A 3 -0.15 11.30 -3.14
C ALA A 3 0.87 10.16 -2.99
N ARG A 4 1.81 10.32 -2.05
CA ARG A 4 2.80 9.30 -1.75
C ARG A 4 2.21 7.99 -1.22
N GLU A 5 1.17 8.07 -0.41
CA GLU A 5 0.46 6.89 0.09
C GLU A 5 -0.30 6.16 -1.01
N VAL A 6 -0.81 6.88 -2.01
CA VAL A 6 -1.47 6.28 -3.18
C VAL A 6 -0.47 5.51 -4.03
N GLU A 7 0.71 6.08 -4.30
CA GLU A 7 1.79 5.37 -5.00
C GLU A 7 2.22 4.09 -4.26
N VAL A 8 2.40 4.18 -2.94
CA VAL A 8 2.74 3.01 -2.11
C VAL A 8 1.64 1.96 -2.15
N LEU A 9 0.37 2.36 -2.03
CA LEU A 9 -0.76 1.42 -2.11
C LEU A 9 -0.80 0.69 -3.45
N ALA A 10 -0.59 1.39 -4.58
CA ALA A 10 -0.58 0.77 -5.91
C ALA A 10 0.49 -0.33 -6.01
N LEU A 11 1.72 -0.03 -5.61
CA LEU A 11 2.82 -1.00 -5.63
C LEU A 11 2.58 -2.20 -4.69
N VAL A 12 1.96 -1.96 -3.52
CA VAL A 12 1.56 -3.03 -2.61
C VAL A 12 0.51 -3.94 -3.26
N CYS A 13 -0.47 -3.37 -3.98
CA CYS A 13 -1.48 -4.12 -4.72
C CYS A 13 -0.90 -4.92 -5.88
N GLU A 14 0.20 -4.45 -6.47
CA GLU A 14 1.00 -5.21 -7.45
C GLU A 14 1.81 -6.36 -6.82
N GLY A 15 1.77 -6.51 -5.49
CA GLY A 15 2.43 -7.58 -4.76
C GLY A 15 3.87 -7.27 -4.32
N LEU A 16 4.34 -6.03 -4.49
CA LEU A 16 5.68 -5.66 -4.04
C LEU A 16 5.77 -5.71 -2.51
N THR A 17 6.95 -6.08 -2.01
CA THR A 17 7.32 -5.98 -0.59
C THR A 17 7.73 -4.56 -0.23
N ASP A 18 7.89 -4.24 1.07
CA ASP A 18 8.34 -2.90 1.49
C ASP A 18 9.73 -2.56 0.95
N ALA A 19 10.59 -3.57 0.76
CA ALA A 19 11.88 -3.42 0.09
C ALA A 19 11.69 -3.09 -1.40
N GLY A 20 10.82 -3.81 -2.12
CA GLY A 20 10.54 -3.52 -3.53
C GLY A 20 9.89 -2.15 -3.74
N VAL A 21 9.00 -1.73 -2.82
CA VAL A 21 8.43 -0.38 -2.81
C VAL A 21 9.53 0.67 -2.58
N ALA A 22 10.41 0.43 -1.62
CA ALA A 22 11.54 1.31 -1.32
C ALA A 22 12.48 1.47 -2.52
N GLU A 23 12.80 0.38 -3.21
CA GLU A 23 13.60 0.39 -4.44
C GLU A 23 12.88 1.16 -5.57
N ARG A 24 11.61 0.85 -5.85
CA ARG A 24 10.85 1.53 -6.92
C ARG A 24 10.74 3.03 -6.68
N LEU A 25 10.54 3.42 -5.43
CA LEU A 25 10.24 4.78 -5.06
C LEU A 25 11.46 5.57 -4.54
N GLN A 26 12.65 4.97 -4.58
CA GLN A 26 13.94 5.54 -4.16
C GLN A 26 13.89 6.15 -2.75
N ILE A 27 13.34 5.39 -1.79
CA ILE A 27 13.27 5.76 -0.37
C ILE A 27 13.85 4.65 0.50
N SER A 28 14.04 4.93 1.79
CA SER A 28 14.42 3.87 2.73
C SER A 28 13.28 2.87 2.94
N ARG A 29 13.64 1.61 3.20
CA ARG A 29 12.68 0.57 3.62
C ARG A 29 11.84 1.02 4.84
N ARG A 30 12.47 1.68 5.81
CA ARG A 30 11.80 2.25 6.99
C ARG A 30 10.70 3.26 6.61
N THR A 31 10.96 4.10 5.60
CA THR A 31 9.98 5.05 5.08
C THR A 31 8.82 4.34 4.39
N ALA A 32 9.10 3.31 3.59
CA ALA A 32 8.06 2.49 2.97
C ALA A 32 7.18 1.80 4.03
N GLU A 33 7.78 1.18 5.05
CA GLU A 33 7.08 0.58 6.20
C GLU A 33 6.16 1.59 6.91
N HIS A 34 6.64 2.82 7.15
CA HIS A 34 5.81 3.88 7.74
C HIS A 34 4.63 4.26 6.86
N HIS A 35 4.82 4.37 5.54
CA HIS A 35 3.71 4.64 4.62
C HIS A 35 2.68 3.50 4.66
N VAL A 36 3.11 2.23 4.56
CA VAL A 36 2.20 1.07 4.64
C VAL A 36 1.42 1.05 5.95
N ALA A 37 2.08 1.30 7.09
CA ALA A 37 1.42 1.38 8.39
C ALA A 37 0.38 2.52 8.44
N SER A 38 0.69 3.70 7.89
CA SER A 38 -0.27 4.81 7.83
C SER A 38 -1.47 4.49 6.94
N ILE A 39 -1.25 3.80 5.82
CA ILE A 39 -2.31 3.36 4.91
C ILE A 39 -3.24 2.36 5.61
N LEU A 40 -2.68 1.32 6.24
CA LEU A 40 -3.45 0.33 7.02
C LEU A 40 -4.36 1.01 8.04
N ALA A 41 -3.81 1.94 8.82
CA ALA A 41 -4.59 2.71 9.81
C ALA A 41 -5.69 3.55 9.17
N LYS A 42 -5.44 4.16 8.00
CA LYS A 42 -6.41 5.02 7.29
C LYS A 42 -7.55 4.23 6.66
N VAL A 43 -7.30 3.02 6.17
CA VAL A 43 -8.32 2.20 5.51
C VAL A 43 -8.96 1.18 6.46
N GLY A 44 -8.50 1.11 7.72
CA GLY A 44 -8.99 0.16 8.72
C GLY A 44 -8.62 -1.29 8.43
N ALA A 45 -7.54 -1.52 7.68
CA ALA A 45 -7.04 -2.86 7.37
C ALA A 45 -6.06 -3.33 8.44
N GLY A 46 -6.19 -4.58 8.87
CA GLY A 46 -5.30 -5.23 9.83
C GLY A 46 -4.04 -5.80 9.20
N SER A 47 -4.00 -5.94 7.87
CA SER A 47 -2.89 -6.61 7.20
C SER A 47 -2.64 -6.11 5.77
N ARG A 48 -1.39 -6.26 5.29
CA ARG A 48 -1.03 -5.97 3.89
C ARG A 48 -1.93 -6.71 2.89
N ARG A 49 -2.30 -7.96 3.21
CA ARG A 49 -3.19 -8.76 2.35
C ARG A 49 -4.56 -8.10 2.20
N GLU A 50 -5.08 -7.48 3.25
CA GLU A 50 -6.33 -6.72 3.17
C GLU A 50 -6.20 -5.47 2.30
N LEU A 51 -5.02 -4.82 2.24
CA LEU A 51 -4.80 -3.69 1.32
C LEU A 51 -4.95 -4.07 -0.15
N VAL A 52 -4.49 -5.27 -0.54
CA VAL A 52 -4.63 -5.77 -1.91
C VAL A 52 -6.12 -5.90 -2.30
N GLY A 53 -6.97 -6.30 -1.35
CA GLY A 53 -8.42 -6.34 -1.53
C GLY A 53 -9.07 -4.94 -1.63
N VAL A 54 -8.52 -3.94 -0.93
CA VAL A 54 -9.00 -2.55 -0.98
C VAL A 54 -8.68 -1.89 -2.32
N GLY A 55 -7.47 -2.08 -2.85
CA GLY A 55 -7.06 -1.54 -4.15
C GLY A 55 -7.74 -2.23 -5.35
N SER A 56 -8.20 -3.46 -5.17
CA SER A 56 -8.91 -4.24 -6.21
C SER A 56 -10.41 -3.95 -6.27
N ARG A 57 -10.96 -3.11 -5.37
CA ARG A 57 -12.37 -2.72 -5.41
C ARG A 57 -12.61 -1.57 -6.40
N ALA A 58 -12.40 -1.87 -7.69
CA ALA A 58 -13.35 -1.47 -8.73
C ALA A 58 -14.74 -2.08 -8.38
N PRO A 59 -15.87 -1.56 -8.86
CA PRO A 59 -17.18 -2.04 -8.41
C PRO A 59 -17.26 -3.55 -8.59
N GLN A 60 -17.40 -4.28 -7.48
CA GLN A 60 -17.92 -5.63 -7.51
C GLN A 60 -19.44 -5.45 -7.69
N ASP A 61 -19.88 -5.41 -8.94
CA ASP A 61 -21.27 -5.70 -9.27
C ASP A 61 -21.54 -7.16 -8.88
N GLY A 62 -22.55 -7.35 -8.01
CA GLY A 62 -22.99 -8.62 -7.47
C GLY A 62 -23.88 -8.42 -6.25
#